data_AF-A0A109JSM2-F1
#
_entry.id   AF-A0A109JSM2-F1
#
_cell.length_a   1.000
_cell.length_b   1.000
_cell.length_c   1.000
_cell.angle_alpha   90.00
_cell.angle_beta   90.00
_cell.angle_gamma   90.00
#
_symmetry.space_group_name_H-M   'P 1'
#
loop_
_entity.id
_entity.type
_entity.pdbx_description
1 polymer ?
#
loop_
_entity_poly.entity_id
_entity_poly.type
_entity_poly.pdbx_seq_one_letter_code
_entity_poly.pdbx_strand_id
1 'polypeptide(L)'
;MPIDRMMRGLAAAVLLASTAVLSGCSSTVADMPGIGVPADAPARPKDANGYLPVHDLPPDRSEETMKPADQAKLEAELIAARNRQASEAAQNNGTTSSNAAGK
;
A
#
# COMPACT_ATOMS: atom_id res chain seq x y z
N MET A 1 1.34 -42.44 3.37
CA MET A 1 0.47 -41.52 2.62
C MET A 1 1.32 -40.38 2.02
N PRO A 2 1.85 -40.57 0.80
CA PRO A 2 2.65 -39.56 0.09
C PRO A 2 1.78 -38.46 -0.56
N ILE A 3 0.52 -38.79 -0.87
CA ILE A 3 -0.43 -37.90 -1.56
C ILE A 3 -0.80 -36.69 -0.68
N ASP A 4 -0.98 -36.90 0.63
CA ASP A 4 -1.28 -35.80 1.56
C ASP A 4 -0.12 -34.80 1.72
N ARG A 5 1.12 -35.28 1.62
CA ARG A 5 2.31 -34.42 1.64
C ARG A 5 2.42 -33.59 0.36
N MET A 6 2.08 -34.19 -0.78
CA MET A 6 2.04 -33.50 -2.08
C MET A 6 0.93 -32.44 -2.11
N MET A 7 -0.27 -32.75 -1.61
CA MET A 7 -1.38 -31.80 -1.53
C MET A 7 -1.08 -30.63 -0.58
N ARG A 8 -0.46 -30.89 0.58
CA ARG A 8 0.01 -29.84 1.49
C ARG A 8 1.09 -28.96 0.87
N GLY A 9 2.02 -29.55 0.12
CA GLY A 9 3.05 -28.80 -0.60
C GLY A 9 2.47 -27.86 -1.65
N LEU A 10 1.46 -28.34 -2.40
CA LEU A 10 0.78 -27.55 -3.42
C LEU A 10 -0.04 -26.41 -2.81
N ALA A 11 -0.73 -26.66 -1.69
CA ALA A 11 -1.44 -25.62 -0.94
C ALA A 11 -0.49 -24.53 -0.41
N ALA A 12 0.67 -24.92 0.14
CA ALA A 12 1.67 -23.95 0.62
C ALA A 12 2.27 -23.10 -0.51
N ALA A 13 2.50 -23.71 -1.69
CA ALA A 13 3.01 -22.99 -2.85
C ALA A 13 2.01 -21.94 -3.37
N VAL A 14 0.72 -22.27 -3.42
CA VAL A 14 -0.35 -21.34 -3.81
C VAL A 14 -0.46 -20.18 -2.81
N LEU A 15 -0.30 -20.46 -1.51
CA LEU A 15 -0.33 -19.45 -0.45
C LEU A 15 0.87 -18.49 -0.56
N LEU A 16 2.08 -19.00 -0.84
CA LEU A 16 3.25 -18.15 -1.08
C LEU A 16 3.16 -17.32 -2.37
N ALA A 17 2.59 -17.88 -3.44
CA ALA A 17 2.41 -17.15 -4.69
C ALA A 17 1.40 -15.98 -4.53
N SER A 18 0.32 -16.21 -3.77
CA SER A 18 -0.69 -15.17 -3.53
C SER A 18 -0.18 -14.04 -2.63
N THR A 19 0.62 -14.33 -1.60
CA THR A 19 1.24 -13.28 -0.78
C THR A 19 2.27 -12.46 -1.56
N ALA A 20 2.99 -13.06 -2.51
CA ALA A 20 3.94 -12.35 -3.37
C ALA A 20 3.27 -11.36 -4.33
N VAL A 21 2.07 -11.66 -4.82
CA VAL A 21 1.31 -10.76 -5.70
C VAL A 21 0.66 -9.60 -4.93
N LEU A 22 0.17 -9.85 -3.71
CA LEU A 22 -0.48 -8.81 -2.88
C LEU A 22 0.51 -7.91 -2.13
N SER A 23 1.75 -8.34 -1.87
CA SER A 23 2.75 -7.54 -1.15
C SER A 23 3.23 -6.30 -1.93
N GLY A 24 3.00 -6.26 -3.24
CA GLY A 24 3.40 -5.14 -4.10
C GLY A 24 2.70 -3.81 -3.77
N CYS A 25 1.53 -3.82 -3.13
CA CYS A 25 0.76 -2.59 -2.86
C CYS A 25 1.11 -1.90 -1.53
N SER A 26 1.97 -2.50 -0.69
CA SER A 26 2.46 -1.87 0.56
C SER A 26 3.97 -1.61 0.54
N SER A 27 4.66 -2.00 -0.52
CA SER A 27 6.08 -1.71 -0.68
C SER A 27 6.25 -0.22 -0.99
N THR A 28 6.94 0.50 -0.10
CA THR A 28 7.46 1.84 -0.38
C THR A 28 8.41 1.77 -1.57
N VAL A 29 7.85 1.85 -2.79
CA VAL A 29 8.57 1.95 -4.07
C VAL A 29 9.60 3.08 -4.06
N ALA A 30 9.43 4.05 -3.17
CA ALA A 30 10.36 5.16 -2.95
C ALA A 30 11.79 4.75 -2.50
N ASP A 31 11.99 3.55 -1.93
CA ASP A 31 13.29 3.14 -1.36
C ASP A 31 13.95 1.96 -2.09
N MET A 32 13.40 1.49 -3.23
CA MET A 32 13.97 0.36 -3.96
C MET A 32 15.01 0.82 -4.99
N PRO A 33 16.31 0.55 -4.80
CA PRO A 33 17.32 0.92 -5.78
C PRO A 33 17.10 0.10 -7.06
N GLY A 34 16.82 0.79 -8.17
CA GLY A 34 16.75 0.20 -9.51
C GLY A 34 15.38 0.21 -10.19
N ILE A 35 14.30 0.62 -9.52
CA ILE A 35 13.01 0.88 -10.20
C ILE A 35 12.67 2.36 -10.05
N GLY A 36 12.75 3.10 -11.16
CA GLY A 36 12.44 4.54 -11.23
C GLY A 36 13.63 5.47 -11.47
N VAL A 37 14.86 4.96 -11.54
CA VAL A 37 16.04 5.72 -11.99
C VAL A 37 16.50 5.15 -13.33
N PRO A 38 16.42 5.90 -14.45
CA PRO A 38 17.03 5.48 -15.71
C PRO A 38 18.53 5.21 -15.47
N ALA A 39 19.13 4.31 -16.25
CA ALA A 39 20.53 3.89 -16.09
C ALA A 39 21.56 5.05 -16.17
N ASP A 40 21.10 6.24 -16.53
CA ASP A 40 21.88 7.48 -16.65
C ASP A 40 21.43 8.57 -15.66
N ALA A 41 20.68 8.20 -14.62
CA ALA A 41 20.27 9.15 -13.59
C ALA A 41 21.49 9.54 -12.74
N PRO A 42 21.84 10.84 -12.69
CA PRO A 42 22.93 11.30 -11.84
C PRO A 42 22.72 10.85 -10.40
N ALA A 43 23.77 10.35 -9.76
CA ALA A 43 23.73 9.98 -8.36
C ALA A 43 23.13 11.14 -7.56
N ARG A 44 22.04 10.86 -6.82
CA ARG A 44 21.35 11.88 -6.02
C ARG A 44 22.42 12.59 -5.17
N PRO A 45 22.64 13.90 -5.37
CA PRO A 45 23.72 14.60 -4.68
C PRO A 45 23.53 14.41 -3.17
N LYS A 46 24.60 13.97 -2.49
CA LYS A 46 24.61 13.74 -1.03
C LYS A 46 24.51 15.03 -0.23
N ASP A 47 24.74 16.17 -0.90
CA ASP A 47 24.63 17.48 -0.29
C ASP A 47 23.17 17.90 -0.23
N ALA A 48 22.58 17.74 0.96
CA ALA A 48 21.31 18.35 1.32
C ALA A 48 21.39 19.90 1.40
N ASN A 49 22.54 20.50 1.08
CA ASN A 49 22.85 21.90 1.37
C ASN A 49 22.49 22.86 0.23
N GLY A 50 21.34 22.64 -0.39
CA GLY A 50 20.57 23.67 -1.07
C GLY A 50 19.41 24.14 -0.19
N TYR A 51 19.53 24.06 1.14
CA TYR A 51 18.49 24.56 2.03
C TYR A 51 18.26 26.04 1.71
N LEU A 52 17.01 26.36 1.35
CA LEU A 52 16.51 27.72 1.43
C LEU A 52 16.88 28.25 2.83
N PRO A 53 17.32 29.52 2.96
CA PRO A 53 17.68 30.07 4.27
C PRO A 53 16.64 29.63 5.30
N VAL A 54 17.09 29.01 6.40
CA VAL A 54 16.25 28.24 7.33
C VAL A 54 15.13 29.07 8.01
N HIS A 55 15.08 30.36 7.69
CA HIS A 55 14.14 31.35 8.20
C HIS A 55 13.26 32.01 7.13
N ASP A 56 13.47 31.71 5.85
CA ASP A 56 12.61 32.17 4.77
C ASP A 56 11.53 31.12 4.53
N LEU A 57 10.48 31.16 5.37
CA LEU A 57 9.28 30.39 5.11
C LEU A 57 8.68 30.90 3.79
N PRO A 58 8.44 30.04 2.78
CA PRO A 58 7.76 30.47 1.57
C PRO A 58 6.44 31.12 1.96
N PRO A 59 6.04 32.20 1.26
CA PRO A 59 4.83 32.94 1.59
C PRO A 59 3.65 31.98 1.69
N ASP A 60 2.75 32.25 2.65
CA ASP A 60 1.55 31.45 2.83
C ASP A 60 0.83 31.29 1.49
N ARG A 61 0.42 30.05 1.21
CA ARG A 61 -0.31 29.76 -0.02
C ARG A 61 -1.59 30.59 0.00
N SER A 62 -1.68 31.55 -0.93
CA SER A 62 -2.84 32.44 -1.07
C SER A 62 -4.10 31.68 -1.53
N GLU A 63 -3.93 30.48 -2.08
CA GLU A 63 -5.02 29.59 -2.46
C GLU A 63 -5.41 28.65 -1.32
N GLU A 64 -6.67 28.77 -0.87
CA GLU A 64 -7.32 27.70 -0.12
C GLU A 64 -7.29 26.42 -0.96
N THR A 65 -6.53 25.43 -0.49
CA THR A 65 -6.29 24.16 -1.22
C THR A 65 -7.59 23.43 -1.58
N MET A 66 -8.65 23.61 -0.77
CA MET A 66 -9.97 23.03 -1.04
C MET A 66 -11.04 23.72 -0.20
N LYS A 67 -12.22 24.00 -0.79
CA LYS A 67 -13.36 24.55 -0.05
C LYS A 67 -13.81 23.58 1.05
N PRO A 68 -14.25 24.07 2.22
CA PRO A 68 -14.65 23.20 3.34
C PRO A 68 -15.81 22.25 2.98
N ALA A 69 -16.70 22.67 2.07
CA ALA A 69 -17.79 21.83 1.58
C ALA A 69 -17.30 20.63 0.74
N ASP A 70 -16.19 20.78 0.02
CA ASP A 70 -15.61 19.71 -0.79
C ASP A 70 -14.79 18.75 0.08
N GLN A 71 -14.14 19.25 1.14
CA GLN A 71 -13.52 18.42 2.18
C GLN A 71 -14.54 17.50 2.86
N ALA A 72 -15.67 18.04 3.29
CA ALA A 72 -16.71 17.26 3.96
C ALA A 72 -17.28 16.13 3.09
N LYS A 73 -17.41 16.36 1.78
CA LYS A 73 -17.85 15.33 0.83
C LYS A 73 -16.82 14.20 0.70
N LEU A 74 -15.54 14.54 0.54
CA LEU A 74 -14.47 13.55 0.43
C LEU A 74 -14.34 12.71 1.71
N GLU A 75 -14.47 13.33 2.89
CA GLU A 75 -14.47 12.61 4.17
C GLU A 75 -15.62 11.60 4.25
N ALA A 76 -16.84 12.00 3.87
CA ALA A 76 -17.99 11.12 3.85
C ALA A 76 -17.79 9.93 2.88
N GLU A 77 -17.24 10.19 1.69
CA GLU A 77 -16.94 9.16 0.70
C GLU A 77 -15.85 8.18 1.19
N LEU A 78 -14.80 8.70 1.83
CA LEU A 78 -13.72 7.89 2.41
C LEU A 78 -14.21 7.01 3.55
N ILE A 79 -15.08 7.53 4.43
CA ILE A 79 -15.69 6.75 5.50
C ILE A 79 -16.57 5.65 4.90
N ALA A 80 -17.39 5.97 3.91
CA ALA A 80 -18.24 4.99 3.24
C ALA A 80 -17.42 3.89 2.52
N ALA A 81 -16.29 4.25 1.91
CA ALA A 81 -15.37 3.30 1.31
C ALA A 81 -14.70 2.40 2.36
N ARG A 82 -14.21 2.98 3.47
CA ARG A 82 -13.61 2.23 4.57
C ARG A 82 -14.57 1.23 5.18
N ASN A 83 -15.83 1.62 5.38
CA ASN A 83 -16.86 0.72 5.90
C ASN A 83 -17.12 -0.46 4.95
N ARG A 84 -17.11 -0.23 3.63
CA ARG A 84 -17.20 -1.30 2.62
C ARG A 84 -16.01 -2.26 2.72
N GLN A 85 -14.79 -1.73 2.72
CA GLN A 85 -13.57 -2.53 2.88
C GLN A 85 -13.57 -3.35 4.17
N ALA A 86 -14.01 -2.77 5.29
CA ALA A 86 -14.12 -3.48 6.57
C ALA A 86 -15.16 -4.62 6.50
N SER A 87 -16.29 -4.39 5.83
CA SER A 87 -17.33 -5.42 5.63
C SER A 87 -16.86 -6.56 4.72
N GLU A 88 -16.11 -6.25 3.67
CA GLU A 88 -15.54 -7.24 2.73
C GLU A 88 -14.40 -8.01 3.39
N ALA A 89 -13.54 -7.34 4.16
CA ALA A 89 -12.49 -7.98 4.94
C ALA A 89 -13.05 -8.94 6.00
N ALA A 90 -14.14 -8.57 6.69
CA ALA A 90 -14.83 -9.45 7.63
C ALA A 90 -15.44 -10.69 6.94
N GLN A 91 -16.05 -10.51 5.76
CA GLN A 91 -16.60 -11.61 4.96
C GLN A 91 -15.51 -12.55 4.41
N ASN A 92 -14.38 -11.98 3.97
CA ASN A 92 -13.24 -12.75 3.47
C ASN A 92 -12.54 -13.53 4.61
N ASN A 93 -12.41 -12.95 5.80
CA ASN A 93 -11.87 -13.65 6.98
C ASN A 93 -12.78 -14.80 7.45
N GLY A 94 -14.10 -14.66 7.30
CA GLY A 94 -15.07 -15.73 7.56
C GLY A 94 -14.96 -16.90 6.57
N THR A 95 -14.71 -16.58 5.29
CA THR A 95 -14.54 -17.59 4.23
C THR A 95 -13.19 -18.32 4.34
N THR A 96 -12.13 -17.63 4.78
CA THR A 96 -10.83 -18.26 5.06
C THR A 96 -10.86 -19.12 6.33
N SER A 97 -11.60 -18.73 7.37
CA SER A 97 -11.68 -19.52 8.62
C SER A 97 -12.61 -20.72 8.51
N SER A 98 -13.69 -20.66 7.72
CA SER A 98 -14.62 -21.78 7.53
C SER A 98 -14.04 -22.92 6.69
N ASN A 99 -13.05 -22.65 5.85
CA ASN A 99 -12.44 -23.67 4.98
C ASN A 99 -11.25 -24.40 5.64
N ALA A 100 -10.81 -23.95 6.82
CA ALA A 100 -9.73 -24.56 7.60
C ALA A 100 -10.24 -25.58 8.65
N ALA A 101 -11.54 -25.64 8.90
CA ALA A 101 -12.16 -26.52 9.92
C ALA A 101 -12.82 -27.78 9.33
N GLY A 102 -12.67 -28.03 8.03
CA GLY A 102 -13.44 -29.06 7.34
C GLY A 102 -12.71 -29.79 6.22
N LYS A 103 -11.48 -30.26 6.43
CA LYS A 103 -11.01 -31.59 5.96
C LYS A 103 -9.61 -31.93 6.43
#